data_AF-H3H191-F1
#
_entry.id   AF-H3H191-F1
#
_cell.length_a   1.000
_cell.length_b   1.000
_cell.length_c   1.000
_cell.angle_alpha   90.00
_cell.angle_beta   90.00
_cell.angle_gamma   90.00
#
_symmetry.space_group_name_H-M   'P 1'
#
loop_
_entity.id
_entity.type
_entity.pdbx_description
1 polymer ?
#
loop_
_entity_poly.entity_id
_entity_poly.type
_entity_poly.pdbx_seq_one_letter_code
_entity_poly.pdbx_strand_id
1 'polypeptide(L)'
;MEFDDKQEFAEWVADKARTNRVHLVLCHSDGKEYREELLKCAGRWPTSQLNKIDETHADSISSALEHNREGLTDRISTLRTQLASITDALFSVNAQGKPGRRFSAVQILRAYVNELQEDEELWSKIESPTRFALSFPLRRKREMQQLLHLLGQDVKTIWGDAVERVFSLMQTAHQDATSGKFGLAAIQDSHEKSRDRAISKAFRALLQHWSTRKSPRQVTITPSQRGGQVVCQVEDTSTHHAGSPLHFLRERPALGGSAFAEHRDSSISERWVESPPTSPVAPRRSWTLFDFVDSDALY
;
A
#
# COMPACT_ATOMS: atom_id res chain seq x y z
N MET A 1 -42.79 15.50 7.10
CA MET A 1 -42.68 14.27 7.89
C MET A 1 -41.26 14.24 8.44
N GLU A 2 -41.06 13.75 9.65
CA GLU A 2 -39.80 13.85 10.38
C GLU A 2 -39.46 12.46 10.91
N PHE A 3 -38.17 12.12 10.93
CA PHE A 3 -37.64 10.85 11.44
C PHE A 3 -36.43 11.16 12.34
N ASP A 4 -36.30 10.41 13.43
CA ASP A 4 -35.25 10.63 14.43
C ASP A 4 -33.89 10.11 13.97
N ASP A 5 -33.87 9.10 13.10
CA ASP A 5 -32.64 8.60 12.48
C ASP A 5 -32.79 8.16 11.00
N LYS A 6 -31.64 7.84 10.41
CA LYS A 6 -31.51 7.40 9.01
C LYS A 6 -32.05 5.98 8.74
N GLN A 7 -32.18 5.14 9.76
CA GLN A 7 -32.71 3.78 9.64
C GLN A 7 -34.24 3.83 9.63
N GLU A 8 -34.88 4.57 10.54
CA GLU A 8 -36.32 4.80 10.56
C GLU A 8 -36.81 5.36 9.21
N PHE A 9 -36.11 6.37 8.70
CA PHE A 9 -36.33 6.90 7.34
C PHE A 9 -36.18 5.81 6.27
N ALA A 10 -35.12 5.00 6.33
CA ALA A 10 -34.87 3.96 5.32
C ALA A 10 -35.92 2.84 5.32
N GLU A 11 -36.40 2.44 6.50
CA GLU A 11 -37.49 1.47 6.66
C GLU A 11 -38.80 2.02 6.10
N TRP A 12 -39.15 3.27 6.41
CA TRP A 12 -40.34 3.92 5.89
C TRP A 12 -40.31 4.08 4.36
N VAL A 13 -39.19 4.53 3.78
CA VAL A 13 -39.04 4.62 2.31
C VAL A 13 -39.14 3.24 1.66
N ALA A 14 -38.50 2.22 2.25
CA ALA A 14 -38.55 0.86 1.74
C ALA A 14 -39.99 0.31 1.74
N ASP A 15 -40.79 0.58 2.79
CA ASP A 15 -42.20 0.17 2.85
C ASP A 15 -43.08 0.93 1.84
N LYS A 16 -42.92 2.26 1.72
CA LYS A 16 -43.61 3.04 0.67
C LYS A 16 -43.32 2.52 -0.73
N ALA A 17 -42.09 2.07 -0.99
CA ALA A 17 -41.68 1.48 -2.25
C ALA A 17 -42.19 0.04 -2.47
N ARG A 18 -42.77 -0.64 -1.47
CA ARG A 18 -43.43 -1.95 -1.63
C ARG A 18 -44.76 -1.87 -2.36
N THR A 19 -45.46 -0.73 -2.27
CA THR A 19 -46.80 -0.53 -2.84
C THR A 19 -46.85 0.54 -3.93
N ASN A 20 -46.00 1.56 -3.86
CA ASN A 20 -46.03 2.70 -4.78
C ASN A 20 -44.82 2.75 -5.71
N ARG A 21 -44.92 3.57 -6.77
CA ARG A 21 -43.77 4.03 -7.53
C ARG A 21 -43.12 5.16 -6.73
N VAL A 22 -41.86 5.01 -6.33
CA VAL A 22 -41.17 5.99 -5.49
C VAL A 22 -40.07 6.69 -6.29
N HIS A 23 -40.09 8.03 -6.26
CA HIS A 23 -39.06 8.89 -6.82
C HIS A 23 -38.37 9.66 -5.67
N LEU A 24 -37.18 9.22 -5.28
CA LEU A 24 -36.40 9.87 -4.23
C LEU A 24 -35.54 10.99 -4.84
N VAL A 25 -35.88 12.24 -4.53
CA VAL A 25 -35.15 13.44 -4.98
C VAL A 25 -34.03 13.72 -3.99
N LEU A 26 -32.81 13.32 -4.35
CA LEU A 26 -31.62 13.54 -3.54
C LEU A 26 -30.88 14.77 -4.06
N CYS A 27 -30.54 15.70 -3.18
CA CYS A 27 -29.58 16.76 -3.51
C CYS A 27 -28.17 16.17 -3.70
N HIS A 28 -27.28 16.98 -4.27
CA HIS A 28 -25.92 16.54 -4.54
C HIS A 28 -25.19 16.26 -3.21
N SER A 29 -24.75 15.00 -3.04
CA SER A 29 -24.09 14.40 -1.85
C SER A 29 -24.95 13.71 -0.79
N ASP A 30 -26.21 14.14 -0.54
CA ASP A 30 -27.12 13.56 0.49
C ASP A 30 -27.30 12.04 0.34
N GLY A 31 -27.29 11.55 -0.90
CA GLY A 31 -27.39 10.12 -1.24
C GLY A 31 -26.23 9.23 -0.77
N LYS A 32 -25.29 9.75 0.03
CA LYS A 32 -24.28 8.95 0.74
C LYS A 32 -24.74 8.57 2.16
N GLU A 33 -25.46 9.45 2.86
CA GLU A 33 -25.79 9.30 4.29
C GLU A 33 -26.76 8.13 4.55
N TYR A 34 -27.80 8.04 3.72
CA TYR A 34 -28.88 7.06 3.82
C TYR A 34 -28.60 5.77 3.02
N ARG A 35 -27.48 5.73 2.28
CA ARG A 35 -27.25 4.76 1.20
C ARG A 35 -27.23 3.32 1.67
N GLU A 36 -26.47 3.04 2.73
CA GLU A 36 -26.31 1.68 3.24
C GLU A 36 -27.61 1.19 3.86
N GLU A 37 -28.29 2.01 4.68
CA GLU A 37 -29.55 1.62 5.31
C GLU A 37 -30.67 1.40 4.28
N LEU A 38 -30.83 2.29 3.28
CA LEU A 38 -31.79 2.08 2.20
C LEU A 38 -31.54 0.77 1.43
N LEU A 39 -30.28 0.39 1.21
CA LEU A 39 -29.93 -0.89 0.57
C LEU A 39 -30.21 -2.11 1.46
N LYS A 40 -29.96 -2.01 2.77
CA LYS A 40 -30.27 -3.07 3.75
C LYS A 40 -31.79 -3.26 3.88
N CYS A 41 -32.54 -2.20 4.18
CA CYS A 41 -34.00 -2.22 4.36
C CYS A 41 -34.74 -2.67 3.09
N ALA A 42 -34.20 -2.38 1.90
CA ALA A 42 -34.75 -2.85 0.63
C ALA A 42 -34.41 -4.31 0.27
N GLY A 43 -33.55 -5.01 1.04
CA GLY A 43 -33.06 -6.34 0.67
C GLY A 43 -32.28 -6.32 -0.66
N ARG A 44 -31.49 -5.27 -0.88
CA ARG A 44 -30.65 -5.05 -2.08
C ARG A 44 -29.18 -4.78 -1.75
N TRP A 45 -28.77 -5.04 -0.51
CA TRP A 45 -27.37 -4.97 -0.09
C TRP A 45 -26.49 -5.86 -0.98
N PRO A 46 -25.38 -5.35 -1.56
CA PRO A 46 -24.58 -6.08 -2.53
C PRO A 46 -23.61 -7.07 -1.87
N THR A 47 -24.10 -7.91 -0.95
CA THR A 47 -23.30 -8.81 -0.08
C THR A 47 -22.22 -9.58 -0.84
N SER A 48 -22.59 -10.28 -1.91
CA SER A 48 -21.62 -11.08 -2.70
C SER A 48 -20.52 -10.23 -3.36
N GLN A 49 -20.79 -8.98 -3.72
CA GLN A 49 -19.76 -8.08 -4.29
C GLN A 49 -18.85 -7.53 -3.20
N LEU A 50 -19.40 -7.22 -2.03
CA LEU A 50 -18.63 -6.73 -0.88
C LEU A 50 -17.74 -7.83 -0.30
N ASN A 51 -18.27 -9.03 -0.06
CA ASN A 51 -17.48 -10.18 0.36
C ASN A 51 -16.31 -10.42 -0.59
N LYS A 52 -16.54 -10.39 -1.91
CA LYS A 52 -15.46 -10.54 -2.90
C LYS A 52 -14.41 -9.42 -2.83
N ILE A 53 -14.82 -8.18 -2.54
CA ILE A 53 -13.90 -7.04 -2.35
C ILE A 53 -13.07 -7.24 -1.07
N ASP A 54 -13.71 -7.69 0.01
CA ASP A 54 -13.08 -7.95 1.30
C ASP A 54 -12.10 -9.14 1.24
N GLU A 55 -12.48 -10.23 0.54
CA GLU A 55 -11.61 -11.38 0.19
C GLU A 55 -10.39 -10.91 -0.62
N THR A 56 -10.62 -10.21 -1.74
CA THR A 56 -9.52 -9.70 -2.61
C THR A 56 -8.57 -8.77 -1.83
N HIS A 57 -9.11 -8.00 -0.88
CA HIS A 57 -8.32 -7.11 -0.02
C HIS A 57 -7.48 -7.89 1.00
N ALA A 58 -8.05 -8.90 1.65
CA ALA A 58 -7.32 -9.79 2.54
C ALA A 58 -6.18 -10.53 1.83
N ASP A 59 -6.44 -11.06 0.62
CA ASP A 59 -5.42 -11.68 -0.23
C ASP A 59 -4.31 -10.69 -0.62
N SER A 60 -4.70 -9.45 -0.98
CA SER A 60 -3.74 -8.38 -1.34
C SER A 60 -2.85 -7.97 -0.18
N ILE A 61 -3.42 -7.85 1.03
CA ILE A 61 -2.65 -7.60 2.26
C ILE A 61 -1.72 -8.79 2.52
N SER A 62 -2.23 -10.02 2.56
CA SER A 62 -1.44 -11.23 2.84
C SER A 62 -0.25 -11.38 1.88
N SER A 63 -0.48 -11.18 0.58
CA SER A 63 0.57 -11.21 -0.45
C SER A 63 1.62 -10.12 -0.26
N ALA A 64 1.21 -8.88 0.03
CA ALA A 64 2.13 -7.78 0.30
C ALA A 64 2.95 -7.98 1.60
N LEU A 65 2.37 -8.61 2.62
CA LEU A 65 3.05 -8.96 3.86
C LEU A 65 4.10 -10.06 3.63
N GLU A 66 3.74 -11.15 2.94
CA GLU A 66 4.68 -12.23 2.64
C GLU A 66 5.80 -11.77 1.72
N HIS A 67 5.53 -10.98 0.68
CA HIS A 67 6.59 -10.49 -0.22
C HIS A 67 7.63 -9.61 0.50
N ASN A 68 7.19 -8.76 1.44
CA ASN A 68 8.10 -7.99 2.29
C ASN A 68 8.92 -8.90 3.23
N ARG A 69 8.27 -9.92 3.82
CA ARG A 69 8.90 -10.92 4.71
C ARG A 69 9.95 -11.76 3.97
N GLU A 70 9.66 -12.17 2.74
CA GLU A 70 10.58 -12.84 1.83
C GLU A 70 11.78 -11.94 1.50
N GLY A 71 11.54 -10.70 1.06
CA GLY A 71 12.60 -9.75 0.73
C GLY A 71 13.55 -9.45 1.90
N LEU A 72 13.03 -9.34 3.13
CA LEU A 72 13.88 -9.23 4.33
C LEU A 72 14.67 -10.52 4.59
N THR A 73 14.02 -11.67 4.46
CA THR A 73 14.66 -12.99 4.68
C THR A 73 15.81 -13.21 3.70
N ASP A 74 15.64 -12.79 2.44
CA ASP A 74 16.68 -12.83 1.41
C ASP A 74 17.80 -11.82 1.65
N ARG A 75 17.49 -10.61 2.15
CA ARG A 75 18.54 -9.65 2.57
C ARG A 75 19.37 -10.23 3.73
N ILE A 76 18.73 -10.83 4.73
CA ILE A 76 19.40 -11.46 5.88
C ILE A 76 20.23 -12.68 5.43
N SER A 77 19.71 -13.54 4.55
CA SER A 77 20.45 -14.71 4.05
C SER A 77 21.68 -14.30 3.23
N THR A 78 21.54 -13.25 2.42
CA THR A 78 22.65 -12.63 1.67
C THR A 78 23.71 -12.07 2.60
N LEU A 79 23.32 -11.25 3.59
CA LEU A 79 24.24 -10.67 4.58
C LEU A 79 24.95 -11.75 5.40
N ARG A 80 24.21 -12.77 5.88
CA ARG A 80 24.80 -13.91 6.61
C ARG A 80 25.85 -14.63 5.77
N THR A 81 25.58 -14.85 4.48
CA THR A 81 26.52 -15.48 3.55
C THR A 81 27.77 -14.63 3.30
N GLN A 82 27.59 -13.32 3.08
CA GLN A 82 28.70 -12.37 2.90
C GLN A 82 29.58 -12.30 4.15
N LEU A 83 28.98 -12.15 5.33
CA LEU A 83 29.68 -12.08 6.61
C LEU A 83 30.42 -13.40 6.91
N ALA A 84 29.78 -14.55 6.69
CA ALA A 84 30.44 -15.85 6.81
C ALA A 84 31.67 -15.99 5.89
N SER A 85 31.58 -15.50 4.64
CA SER A 85 32.68 -15.58 3.66
C SER A 85 33.94 -14.78 4.08
N ILE A 86 33.76 -13.72 4.87
CA ILE A 86 34.86 -12.87 5.36
C ILE A 86 35.38 -13.27 6.74
N THR A 87 34.65 -14.07 7.53
CA THR A 87 34.97 -14.39 8.93
C THR A 87 36.41 -14.89 9.11
N ASP A 88 36.87 -15.85 8.31
CA ASP A 88 38.23 -16.37 8.44
C ASP A 88 39.30 -15.34 8.07
N ALA A 89 38.98 -14.39 7.18
CA ALA A 89 39.87 -13.29 6.83
C ALA A 89 39.92 -12.20 7.91
N LEU A 90 38.87 -12.09 8.73
CA LEU A 90 38.80 -11.22 9.91
C LEU A 90 39.53 -11.82 11.13
N PHE A 91 39.35 -13.11 11.43
CA PHE A 91 39.78 -13.71 12.70
C PHE A 91 40.95 -14.72 12.63
N SER A 92 41.34 -15.25 11.47
CA SER A 92 42.49 -16.17 11.42
C SER A 92 43.83 -15.43 11.56
N VAL A 93 44.68 -15.83 12.49
CA VAL A 93 46.07 -15.31 12.67
C VAL A 93 46.86 -15.37 11.35
N ASN A 94 46.74 -16.48 10.62
CA ASN A 94 47.38 -16.68 9.31
C ASN A 94 46.81 -15.75 8.22
N ALA A 95 45.51 -15.40 8.31
CA ALA A 95 44.91 -14.41 7.41
C ALA A 95 45.33 -12.98 7.77
N GLN A 96 45.58 -12.66 9.05
CA GLN A 96 46.14 -11.35 9.45
C GLN A 96 47.49 -11.09 8.79
N GLY A 97 48.26 -12.15 8.52
CA GLY A 97 49.50 -12.10 7.75
C GLY A 97 49.32 -11.57 6.33
N LYS A 98 48.21 -11.90 5.65
CA LYS A 98 47.96 -11.63 4.22
C LYS A 98 47.19 -10.31 4.02
N PRO A 99 47.86 -9.20 3.63
CA PRO A 99 47.25 -7.86 3.67
C PRO A 99 46.05 -7.69 2.73
N GLY A 100 46.02 -8.35 1.58
CA GLY A 100 44.91 -8.23 0.61
C GLY A 100 43.60 -8.83 1.11
N ARG A 101 43.64 -10.06 1.65
CA ARG A 101 42.43 -10.78 2.09
C ARG A 101 41.77 -10.09 3.29
N ARG A 102 42.57 -9.69 4.29
CA ARG A 102 42.07 -8.92 5.44
C ARG A 102 41.51 -7.57 5.01
N PHE A 103 42.20 -6.83 4.13
CA PHE A 103 41.73 -5.51 3.70
C PHE A 103 40.34 -5.60 3.06
N SER A 104 40.12 -6.54 2.15
CA SER A 104 38.81 -6.74 1.53
C SER A 104 37.73 -7.09 2.56
N ALA A 105 38.02 -8.00 3.49
CA ALA A 105 37.11 -8.37 4.57
C ALA A 105 36.72 -7.18 5.47
N VAL A 106 37.69 -6.34 5.84
CA VAL A 106 37.45 -5.13 6.64
C VAL A 106 36.61 -4.09 5.89
N GLN A 107 36.76 -3.97 4.57
CA GLN A 107 35.90 -3.07 3.78
C GLN A 107 34.45 -3.58 3.69
N ILE A 108 34.25 -4.89 3.50
CA ILE A 108 32.90 -5.49 3.47
C ILE A 108 32.22 -5.31 4.83
N LEU A 109 32.91 -5.61 5.94
CA LEU A 109 32.37 -5.38 7.28
C LEU A 109 32.09 -3.89 7.56
N ARG A 110 32.95 -2.99 7.08
CA ARG A 110 32.73 -1.54 7.24
C ARG A 110 31.51 -1.06 6.47
N ALA A 111 31.30 -1.53 5.24
CA ALA A 111 30.09 -1.19 4.47
C ALA A 111 28.83 -1.63 5.24
N TYR A 112 28.81 -2.87 5.74
CA TYR A 112 27.70 -3.36 6.56
C TYR A 112 27.47 -2.54 7.84
N VAL A 113 28.52 -2.21 8.59
CA VAL A 113 28.39 -1.38 9.82
C VAL A 113 27.95 0.04 9.49
N ASN A 114 28.36 0.61 8.36
CA ASN A 114 27.89 1.92 7.91
C ASN A 114 26.40 1.87 7.51
N GLU A 115 25.96 0.88 6.72
CA GLU A 115 24.53 0.67 6.40
C GLU A 115 23.68 0.57 7.67
N LEU A 116 24.17 -0.13 8.70
CA LEU A 116 23.51 -0.22 10.00
C LEU A 116 23.48 1.10 10.78
N GLN A 117 24.40 2.03 10.53
CA GLN A 117 24.46 3.35 11.19
C GLN A 117 23.60 4.39 10.48
N GLU A 118 23.43 4.26 9.16
CA GLU A 118 22.54 5.10 8.36
C GLU A 118 21.05 4.82 8.68
N ASP A 119 20.72 3.60 9.11
CA ASP A 119 19.42 3.25 9.69
C ASP A 119 19.38 3.63 11.19
N GLU A 120 19.09 4.90 11.49
CA GLU A 120 19.04 5.40 12.87
C GLU A 120 18.06 4.62 13.77
N GLU A 121 16.93 4.15 13.22
CA GLU A 121 15.92 3.42 13.99
C GLU A 121 16.47 2.06 14.42
N LEU A 122 17.05 1.28 13.50
CA LEU A 122 17.70 0.02 13.81
C LEU A 122 18.94 0.23 14.70
N TRP A 123 19.80 1.20 14.36
CA TRP A 123 21.03 1.47 15.12
C TRP A 123 20.73 1.75 16.59
N SER A 124 19.70 2.57 16.87
CA SER A 124 19.28 2.93 18.22
C SER A 124 18.95 1.71 19.07
N LYS A 125 18.34 0.67 18.48
CA LYS A 125 17.94 -0.59 19.11
C LYS A 125 19.11 -1.57 19.33
N ILE A 126 20.23 -1.43 18.62
CA ILE A 126 21.42 -2.28 18.81
C ILE A 126 22.14 -1.87 20.11
N GLU A 127 22.26 -2.79 21.06
CA GLU A 127 22.96 -2.56 22.33
C GLU A 127 24.45 -2.23 22.16
N SER A 128 25.01 -1.43 23.09
CA SER A 128 26.44 -1.06 23.08
C SER A 128 27.42 -2.24 22.97
N PRO A 129 27.25 -3.37 23.71
CA PRO A 129 28.13 -4.54 23.56
C PRO A 129 28.08 -5.15 22.15
N THR A 130 26.92 -5.12 21.50
CA THR A 130 26.73 -5.61 20.13
C THR A 130 27.38 -4.65 19.12
N ARG A 131 27.19 -3.33 19.25
CA ARG A 131 27.90 -2.31 18.44
C ARG A 131 29.43 -2.45 18.56
N PHE A 132 29.93 -2.68 19.78
CA PHE A 132 31.36 -2.92 20.06
C PHE A 132 31.86 -4.19 19.38
N ALA A 133 31.14 -5.31 19.52
CA ALA A 133 31.51 -6.58 18.91
C ALA A 133 31.56 -6.47 17.37
N LEU A 134 30.55 -5.87 16.73
CA LEU A 134 30.53 -5.64 15.27
C LEU A 134 31.73 -4.80 14.80
N SER A 135 32.10 -3.78 15.58
CA SER A 135 33.21 -2.88 15.28
C SER A 135 34.59 -3.49 15.60
N PHE A 136 34.65 -4.56 16.40
CA PHE A 136 35.90 -5.17 16.85
C PHE A 136 36.85 -5.57 15.71
N PRO A 137 36.43 -6.26 14.63
CA PRO A 137 37.34 -6.70 13.58
C PRO A 137 37.82 -5.56 12.65
N LEU A 138 37.24 -4.37 12.80
CA LEU A 138 37.72 -3.16 12.12
C LEU A 138 39.03 -2.64 12.73
N ARG A 139 39.45 -3.13 13.91
CA ARG A 139 40.67 -2.75 14.67
C ARG A 139 41.96 -2.78 13.86
N ARG A 140 43.01 -2.11 14.36
CA ARG A 140 44.30 -1.94 13.67
C ARG A 140 44.98 -3.29 13.44
N LYS A 141 45.96 -3.36 12.54
CA LYS A 141 46.55 -4.68 12.20
C LYS A 141 47.17 -5.38 13.42
N ARG A 142 48.02 -4.66 14.15
CA ARG A 142 48.78 -5.15 15.31
C ARG A 142 47.87 -5.50 16.48
N GLU A 143 46.96 -4.59 16.84
CA GLU A 143 45.94 -4.83 17.89
C GLU A 143 45.13 -6.09 17.63
N MET A 144 44.57 -6.25 16.43
CA MET A 144 43.78 -7.45 16.11
C MET A 144 44.63 -8.72 16.21
N GLN A 145 45.92 -8.68 15.83
CA GLN A 145 46.83 -9.82 16.01
C GLN A 145 47.09 -10.14 17.49
N GLN A 146 47.29 -9.12 18.33
CA GLN A 146 47.49 -9.29 19.77
C GLN A 146 46.22 -9.81 20.45
N LEU A 147 45.07 -9.21 20.16
CA LEU A 147 43.78 -9.58 20.73
C LEU A 147 43.36 -10.99 20.31
N LEU A 148 43.57 -11.39 19.06
CA LEU A 148 43.35 -12.77 18.62
C LEU A 148 44.27 -13.78 19.32
N HIS A 149 45.48 -13.38 19.70
CA HIS A 149 46.41 -14.24 20.45
C HIS A 149 45.99 -14.40 21.92
N LEU A 150 45.38 -13.36 22.51
CA LEU A 150 44.91 -13.35 23.89
C LEU A 150 43.53 -13.99 24.08
N LEU A 151 42.61 -13.78 23.13
CA LEU A 151 41.20 -14.16 23.23
C LEU A 151 40.85 -15.44 22.44
N GLY A 152 41.78 -15.97 21.64
CA GLY A 152 41.63 -17.26 20.96
C GLY A 152 40.44 -17.33 19.98
N GLN A 153 39.75 -18.48 19.96
CA GLN A 153 38.63 -18.74 19.06
C GLN A 153 37.32 -18.06 19.51
N ASP A 154 37.19 -17.72 20.79
CA ASP A 154 35.95 -17.20 21.40
C ASP A 154 35.54 -15.84 20.80
N VAL A 155 36.50 -15.10 20.22
CA VAL A 155 36.20 -13.86 19.47
C VAL A 155 35.29 -14.12 18.26
N LYS A 156 35.49 -15.25 17.57
CA LYS A 156 34.73 -15.60 16.35
C LYS A 156 33.28 -15.96 16.69
N THR A 157 33.04 -16.63 17.82
CA THR A 157 31.69 -16.93 18.31
C THR A 157 31.00 -15.67 18.82
N ILE A 158 31.64 -14.88 19.69
CA ILE A 158 31.10 -13.60 20.21
C ILE A 158 30.70 -12.64 19.09
N TRP A 159 31.50 -12.56 18.01
CA TRP A 159 31.16 -11.74 16.84
C TRP A 159 30.01 -12.33 16.02
N GLY A 160 29.98 -13.66 15.81
CA GLY A 160 28.86 -14.33 15.15
C GLY A 160 27.54 -14.10 15.89
N ASP A 161 27.54 -14.24 17.21
CA ASP A 161 26.38 -13.97 18.06
C ASP A 161 25.93 -12.50 17.98
N ALA A 162 26.88 -11.56 17.85
CA ALA A 162 26.56 -10.15 17.66
C ALA A 162 25.90 -9.87 16.30
N VAL A 163 26.35 -10.54 15.23
CA VAL A 163 25.73 -10.47 13.90
C VAL A 163 24.33 -11.05 13.91
N GLU A 164 24.13 -12.23 14.51
CA GLU A 164 22.81 -12.85 14.60
C GLU A 164 21.83 -12.03 15.46
N ARG A 165 22.30 -11.37 16.54
CA ARG A 165 21.47 -10.39 17.28
C ARG A 165 21.00 -9.23 16.41
N VAL A 166 21.84 -8.71 15.50
CA VAL A 166 21.39 -7.68 14.55
C VAL A 166 20.36 -8.24 13.58
N PHE A 167 20.55 -9.45 13.04
CA PHE A 167 19.55 -10.06 12.16
C PHE A 167 18.21 -10.31 12.87
N SER A 168 18.23 -10.69 14.16
CA SER A 168 17.01 -10.75 14.98
C SER A 168 16.35 -9.37 15.14
N LEU A 169 17.14 -8.32 15.43
CA LEU A 169 16.62 -6.95 15.53
C LEU A 169 16.04 -6.42 14.21
N MET A 170 16.63 -6.77 13.06
CA MET A 170 16.08 -6.46 11.74
C MET A 170 14.72 -7.13 11.53
N GLN A 171 14.55 -8.38 11.97
CA GLN A 171 13.27 -9.10 11.91
C GLN A 171 12.21 -8.48 12.82
N THR A 172 12.55 -8.14 14.07
CA THR A 172 11.58 -7.52 15.00
C THR A 172 11.20 -6.12 14.55
N ALA A 173 12.16 -5.27 14.17
CA ALA A 173 11.88 -3.93 13.68
C ALA A 173 10.99 -3.92 12.43
N HIS A 174 11.17 -4.91 11.54
CA HIS A 174 10.27 -5.09 10.39
C HIS A 174 8.86 -5.54 10.82
N GLN A 175 8.74 -6.50 11.74
CA GLN A 175 7.43 -6.91 12.27
C GLN A 175 6.69 -5.73 12.92
N ASP A 176 7.40 -4.88 13.67
CA ASP A 176 6.86 -3.66 14.29
C ASP A 176 6.39 -2.65 13.22
N ALA A 177 7.24 -2.33 12.24
CA ALA A 177 6.93 -1.37 11.17
C ALA A 177 5.78 -1.85 10.26
N THR A 178 5.70 -3.15 9.99
CA THR A 178 4.63 -3.78 9.21
C THR A 178 3.31 -3.81 9.97
N SER A 179 3.34 -4.01 11.29
CA SER A 179 2.16 -3.88 12.17
C SER A 179 1.72 -2.42 12.33
N GLY A 180 2.67 -1.49 12.31
CA GLY A 180 2.48 -0.07 12.56
C GLY A 180 2.03 0.75 11.35
N LYS A 181 0.80 0.55 10.84
CA LYS A 181 0.01 1.46 9.96
C LYS A 181 0.60 1.94 8.61
N PHE A 182 1.90 1.99 8.39
CA PHE A 182 2.52 2.75 7.29
C PHE A 182 2.55 2.00 5.95
N GLY A 183 2.64 0.66 5.95
CA GLY A 183 2.81 -0.12 4.70
C GLY A 183 1.55 -0.32 3.85
N LEU A 184 0.35 -0.20 4.44
CA LEU A 184 -0.90 -0.67 3.80
C LEU A 184 -1.88 0.45 3.40
N ALA A 185 -1.53 1.73 3.60
CA ALA A 185 -2.44 2.85 3.38
C ALA A 185 -3.01 2.93 1.94
N ALA A 186 -2.21 2.64 0.93
CA ALA A 186 -2.67 2.62 -0.47
C ALA A 186 -3.60 1.43 -0.79
N ILE A 187 -3.41 0.29 -0.12
CA ILE A 187 -4.25 -0.90 -0.28
C ILE A 187 -5.62 -0.65 0.40
N GLN A 188 -5.61 -0.04 1.59
CA GLN A 188 -6.79 0.39 2.33
C GLN A 188 -7.62 1.45 1.56
N ASP A 189 -6.98 2.48 1.02
CA ASP A 189 -7.64 3.51 0.18
C ASP A 189 -8.28 2.89 -1.10
N SER A 190 -7.60 1.93 -1.72
CA SER A 190 -8.13 1.18 -2.86
C SER A 190 -9.35 0.32 -2.49
N HIS A 191 -9.34 -0.32 -1.31
CA HIS A 191 -10.47 -1.08 -0.77
C HIS A 191 -11.67 -0.18 -0.49
N GLU A 192 -11.48 0.93 0.21
CA GLU A 192 -12.54 1.89 0.53
C GLU A 192 -13.20 2.46 -0.73
N LYS A 193 -12.40 2.83 -1.73
CA LYS A 193 -12.89 3.28 -3.05
C LYS A 193 -13.65 2.18 -3.79
N SER A 194 -13.17 0.93 -3.74
CA SER A 194 -13.83 -0.21 -4.38
C SER A 194 -15.18 -0.53 -3.72
N ARG A 195 -15.22 -0.48 -2.38
CA ARG A 195 -16.44 -0.61 -1.58
C ARG A 195 -17.45 0.49 -1.89
N ASP A 196 -17.08 1.78 -1.81
CA ASP A 196 -18.00 2.86 -2.13
C ASP A 196 -18.52 2.75 -3.57
N ARG A 197 -17.67 2.39 -4.54
CA ARG A 197 -18.10 2.18 -5.93
C ARG A 197 -19.15 1.08 -6.07
N ALA A 198 -19.02 -0.03 -5.34
CA ALA A 198 -19.99 -1.12 -5.33
C ALA A 198 -21.33 -0.67 -4.73
N ILE A 199 -21.30 -0.02 -3.56
CA ILE A 199 -22.50 0.48 -2.86
C ILE A 199 -23.17 1.58 -3.70
N SER A 200 -22.41 2.52 -4.26
CA SER A 200 -22.86 3.56 -5.21
C SER A 200 -23.54 2.98 -6.47
N LYS A 201 -23.11 1.80 -6.93
CA LYS A 201 -23.71 1.12 -8.08
C LYS A 201 -25.02 0.43 -7.68
N ALA A 202 -25.03 -0.30 -6.58
CA ALA A 202 -26.22 -0.96 -6.06
C ALA A 202 -27.34 0.05 -5.73
N PHE A 203 -26.98 1.18 -5.13
CA PHE A 203 -27.93 2.24 -4.78
C PHE A 203 -28.62 2.86 -6.01
N ARG A 204 -27.88 3.18 -7.07
CA ARG A 204 -28.48 3.69 -8.31
C ARG A 204 -29.44 2.68 -8.94
N ALA A 205 -29.11 1.38 -8.90
CA ALA A 205 -30.02 0.34 -9.35
C ALA A 205 -31.30 0.23 -8.49
N LEU A 206 -31.19 0.44 -7.17
CA LEU A 206 -32.35 0.50 -6.26
C LEU A 206 -33.28 1.67 -6.61
N LEU A 207 -32.73 2.88 -6.77
CA LEU A 207 -33.51 4.06 -7.15
C LEU A 207 -34.17 3.90 -8.51
N GLN A 208 -33.46 3.34 -9.49
CA GLN A 208 -34.04 3.01 -10.81
C GLN A 208 -35.18 1.97 -10.69
N HIS A 209 -35.03 0.96 -9.84
CA HIS A 209 -36.07 -0.06 -9.62
C HIS A 209 -37.35 0.55 -9.01
N TRP A 210 -37.22 1.40 -8.00
CA TRP A 210 -38.35 2.06 -7.35
C TRP A 210 -39.07 3.06 -8.27
N SER A 211 -38.32 3.81 -9.08
CA SER A 211 -38.85 4.81 -10.02
C SER A 211 -39.41 4.23 -11.33
N THR A 212 -39.15 2.97 -11.64
CA THR A 212 -39.69 2.27 -12.84
C THR A 212 -40.80 1.27 -12.52
N ARG A 213 -41.13 1.09 -11.23
CA ARG A 213 -42.19 0.19 -10.79
C ARG A 213 -43.56 0.63 -11.34
N LYS A 214 -44.32 -0.31 -11.91
CA LYS A 214 -45.71 -0.08 -12.31
C LYS A 214 -46.59 0.08 -11.07
N SER A 215 -47.11 1.28 -10.83
CA SER A 215 -48.06 1.60 -9.77
C SER A 215 -48.98 2.74 -10.24
N PRO A 216 -50.28 2.75 -9.86
CA PRO A 216 -51.20 3.85 -10.16
C PRO A 216 -50.95 5.11 -9.29
N ARG A 217 -50.04 5.03 -8.31
CA ARG A 217 -49.63 6.13 -7.45
C ARG A 217 -48.11 6.31 -7.52
N GLN A 218 -47.70 7.54 -7.76
CA GLN A 218 -46.31 7.96 -7.71
C GLN A 218 -46.10 8.89 -6.52
N VAL A 219 -45.17 8.51 -5.65
CA VAL A 219 -44.74 9.29 -4.49
C VAL A 219 -43.39 9.92 -4.82
N THR A 220 -43.31 11.25 -4.76
CA THR A 220 -42.03 11.96 -4.75
C THR A 220 -41.64 12.19 -3.30
N ILE A 221 -40.41 11.82 -2.93
CA ILE A 221 -39.88 11.97 -1.57
C ILE A 221 -38.62 12.83 -1.68
N THR A 222 -38.60 13.95 -0.96
CA THR A 222 -37.45 14.87 -0.91
C THR A 222 -36.97 14.95 0.54
N PRO A 223 -35.95 14.17 0.94
CA PRO A 223 -35.34 14.28 2.27
C PRO A 223 -34.49 15.54 2.37
N SER A 224 -34.36 16.05 3.59
CA SER A 224 -33.46 17.14 3.98
C SER A 224 -33.05 16.93 5.43
N GLN A 225 -31.82 17.27 5.79
CA GLN A 225 -31.34 17.13 7.17
C GLN A 225 -31.50 18.45 7.93
N ARG A 226 -32.07 18.41 9.14
CA ARG A 226 -32.23 19.59 10.00
C ARG A 226 -32.01 19.21 11.46
N GLY A 227 -30.97 19.76 12.08
CA GLY A 227 -30.71 19.57 13.52
C GLY A 227 -30.44 18.11 13.95
N GLY A 228 -30.00 17.25 13.03
CA GLY A 228 -29.79 15.82 13.25
C GLY A 228 -30.96 14.93 12.81
N GLN A 229 -32.18 15.48 12.72
CA GLN A 229 -33.36 14.76 12.23
C GLN A 229 -33.48 14.79 10.70
N VAL A 230 -34.15 13.79 10.13
CA VAL A 230 -34.42 13.67 8.70
C VAL A 230 -35.81 14.22 8.40
N VAL A 231 -35.90 15.39 7.79
CA VAL A 231 -37.16 16.05 7.43
C VAL A 231 -37.47 15.80 5.96
N CYS A 232 -38.57 15.10 5.70
CA CYS A 232 -39.02 14.73 4.35
C CYS A 232 -40.26 15.49 3.92
N GLN A 233 -40.19 16.08 2.72
CA GLN A 233 -41.36 16.47 1.93
C GLN A 233 -41.83 15.27 1.11
N VAL A 234 -43.14 15.10 0.99
CA VAL A 234 -43.78 13.94 0.35
C VAL A 234 -44.93 14.44 -0.52
N GLU A 235 -44.86 14.16 -1.81
CA GLU A 235 -45.89 14.55 -2.79
C GLU A 235 -46.50 13.29 -3.42
N ASP A 236 -47.82 13.12 -3.29
CA ASP A 236 -48.57 12.03 -3.89
C ASP A 236 -49.22 12.47 -5.20
N THR A 237 -48.83 11.84 -6.31
CA THR A 237 -49.45 12.04 -7.62
C THR A 237 -50.20 10.77 -8.03
N SER A 238 -51.53 10.87 -8.15
CA SER A 238 -52.37 9.80 -8.69
C SER A 238 -52.49 9.98 -10.20
N THR A 239 -52.20 8.93 -10.98
CA THR A 239 -52.48 8.94 -12.41
C THR A 239 -53.98 8.71 -12.64
N HIS A 240 -54.78 9.76 -12.46
CA HIS A 240 -56.10 9.80 -13.09
C HIS A 240 -55.89 9.79 -14.61
N HIS A 241 -56.53 8.82 -15.29
CA HIS A 241 -56.63 8.85 -16.74
C HIS A 241 -57.48 10.06 -17.17
N ALA A 242 -56.83 11.19 -17.43
CA ALA A 242 -57.39 12.21 -18.31
C ALA A 242 -57.60 11.56 -19.68
N GLY A 243 -58.84 11.59 -20.18
CA GLY A 243 -59.23 10.82 -21.35
C GLY A 243 -58.50 11.25 -22.63
N SER A 244 -58.32 10.31 -23.56
CA SER A 244 -57.89 10.61 -24.92
C SER A 244 -58.86 11.57 -25.61
N PRO A 245 -58.33 12.52 -26.40
CA PRO A 245 -58.89 12.79 -27.71
C PRO A 245 -57.97 12.21 -28.78
N LEU A 246 -58.54 11.41 -29.68
CA LEU A 246 -57.89 11.04 -30.93
C LEU A 246 -57.72 12.29 -31.79
N HIS A 247 -56.52 12.53 -32.32
CA HIS A 247 -56.38 13.20 -33.61
C HIS A 247 -55.21 12.62 -34.39
N PHE A 248 -55.51 12.14 -35.60
CA PHE A 248 -54.53 11.68 -36.57
C PHE A 248 -53.79 12.88 -37.17
N LEU A 249 -52.47 12.76 -37.39
CA LEU A 249 -51.95 12.84 -38.75
C LEU A 249 -50.70 11.95 -38.91
N ARG A 250 -50.41 11.61 -40.16
CA ARG A 250 -49.50 10.55 -40.60
C ARG A 250 -48.58 11.16 -41.65
N GLU A 251 -47.27 10.95 -41.54
CA GLU A 251 -46.44 10.75 -42.74
C GLU A 251 -45.10 10.05 -42.45
N ARG A 252 -44.43 9.60 -43.52
CA ARG A 252 -43.40 8.55 -43.52
C ARG A 252 -42.04 9.08 -44.07
N PRO A 253 -40.94 8.32 -43.96
CA PRO A 253 -39.57 8.80 -44.21
C PRO A 253 -39.01 8.47 -45.60
N ALA A 254 -37.88 9.12 -45.94
CA ALA A 254 -36.82 8.62 -46.82
C ALA A 254 -35.47 8.98 -46.14
N LEU A 255 -34.42 8.14 -46.03
CA LEU A 255 -33.71 7.22 -46.93
C LEU A 255 -32.86 7.89 -48.03
N GLY A 256 -31.56 7.55 -48.01
CA GLY A 256 -30.50 7.96 -48.95
C GLY A 256 -29.32 8.65 -48.24
N GLY A 257 -28.07 8.15 -48.23
CA GLY A 257 -27.53 6.85 -48.67
C GLY A 257 -26.18 6.95 -49.38
N SER A 258 -25.16 6.20 -48.91
CA SER A 258 -23.83 5.96 -49.56
C SER A 258 -22.92 7.18 -49.83
N ALA A 259 -21.59 7.07 -50.03
CA ALA A 259 -20.50 6.17 -49.62
C ALA A 259 -19.16 6.78 -50.13
N PHE A 260 -18.03 6.04 -50.02
CA PHE A 260 -16.65 6.39 -50.46
C PHE A 260 -15.91 7.38 -49.54
N ALA A 261 -14.69 7.13 -49.03
CA ALA A 261 -13.41 6.70 -49.66
C ALA A 261 -12.78 7.82 -50.52
N GLU A 262 -11.47 8.07 -50.56
CA GLU A 262 -10.29 7.37 -50.01
C GLU A 262 -9.09 8.37 -49.94
N HIS A 263 -7.94 7.91 -49.42
CA HIS A 263 -6.60 8.52 -49.56
C HIS A 263 -6.34 9.92 -48.94
N ARG A 264 -5.11 10.39 -48.71
CA ARG A 264 -3.75 9.84 -48.42
C ARG A 264 -2.80 11.02 -48.67
N ASP A 265 -1.86 11.24 -47.74
CA ASP A 265 -0.52 11.86 -47.90
C ASP A 265 -0.19 12.82 -46.75
N SER A 266 1.05 13.07 -46.32
CA SER A 266 2.39 12.43 -46.41
C SER A 266 3.37 13.55 -46.00
N SER A 267 4.27 13.36 -45.02
CA SER A 267 5.58 14.05 -44.90
C SER A 267 6.34 13.60 -43.62
N ILE A 268 7.58 13.07 -43.71
CA ILE A 268 8.91 13.74 -43.59
C ILE A 268 9.25 14.12 -42.12
N SER A 269 10.45 13.87 -41.54
CA SER A 269 11.64 13.08 -41.92
C SER A 269 12.49 12.76 -40.65
N GLU A 270 13.20 11.63 -40.74
CA GLU A 270 14.48 11.20 -40.13
C GLU A 270 15.21 12.06 -39.07
N ARG A 271 15.78 11.37 -38.07
CA ARG A 271 17.26 11.34 -37.91
C ARG A 271 17.79 10.11 -37.17
N TRP A 272 18.86 9.55 -37.71
CA TRP A 272 19.71 8.53 -37.08
C TRP A 272 20.84 9.16 -36.28
N VAL A 273 21.47 8.40 -35.37
CA VAL A 273 22.92 8.07 -35.36
C VAL A 273 23.27 7.23 -34.10
N GLU A 274 24.06 6.16 -34.31
CA GLU A 274 24.65 5.27 -33.28
C GLU A 274 25.97 5.91 -32.74
N SER A 275 26.63 5.54 -31.64
CA SER A 275 27.16 4.23 -31.22
C SER A 275 27.95 4.36 -29.86
N PRO A 276 28.48 3.28 -29.26
CA PRO A 276 29.12 3.23 -27.90
C PRO A 276 30.68 3.27 -27.98
N PRO A 277 31.57 2.74 -27.06
CA PRO A 277 31.43 2.12 -25.72
C PRO A 277 32.53 2.46 -24.66
N THR A 278 32.63 1.63 -23.59
CA THR A 278 33.81 1.23 -22.77
C THR A 278 34.29 1.96 -21.49
N SER A 279 34.63 1.13 -20.48
CA SER A 279 35.34 1.37 -19.20
C SER A 279 36.88 1.35 -19.39
N PRO A 280 37.79 1.81 -18.47
CA PRO A 280 38.06 1.10 -17.19
C PRO A 280 38.77 1.83 -15.97
N VAL A 281 38.71 1.19 -14.78
CA VAL A 281 39.73 1.05 -13.68
C VAL A 281 40.30 2.29 -12.90
N ALA A 282 40.49 2.09 -11.58
CA ALA A 282 40.92 3.06 -10.54
C ALA A 282 42.37 2.87 -10.01
N PRO A 283 42.85 3.72 -9.06
CA PRO A 283 43.78 3.23 -8.01
C PRO A 283 43.71 3.85 -6.57
N ARG A 284 43.50 2.96 -5.56
CA ARG A 284 44.25 2.73 -4.28
C ARG A 284 44.56 3.79 -3.17
N ARG A 285 44.15 3.40 -1.93
CA ARG A 285 44.85 3.44 -0.58
C ARG A 285 44.96 4.81 0.17
N SER A 286 45.05 4.92 1.51
CA SER A 286 45.76 4.10 2.55
C SER A 286 45.01 3.86 3.92
N TRP A 287 45.67 3.87 5.11
CA TRP A 287 45.32 3.03 6.30
C TRP A 287 45.12 3.74 7.68
N THR A 288 44.19 3.19 8.51
CA THR A 288 44.13 3.08 10.01
C THR A 288 44.27 4.28 10.99
N LEU A 289 43.37 4.62 11.95
CA LEU A 289 42.42 3.89 12.85
C LEU A 289 43.04 3.24 14.13
N PHE A 290 42.53 3.54 15.35
CA PHE A 290 43.03 3.27 16.75
C PHE A 290 44.31 4.01 17.20
N ASP A 291 44.14 5.31 17.43
CA ASP A 291 44.77 6.13 18.48
C ASP A 291 43.59 6.93 19.10
N PHE A 292 43.28 6.98 20.40
CA PHE A 292 43.75 6.23 21.58
C PHE A 292 42.51 5.68 22.34
N VAL A 293 42.55 5.54 23.68
CA VAL A 293 41.38 5.47 24.59
C VAL A 293 41.64 6.46 25.75
N ASP A 294 40.59 7.16 26.19
CA ASP A 294 40.42 8.00 27.39
C ASP A 294 41.54 8.95 27.86
N SER A 295 41.22 10.26 27.87
CA SER A 295 41.14 11.08 29.10
C SER A 295 40.66 12.52 28.80
N ASP A 296 39.92 13.13 29.72
CA ASP A 296 39.62 14.56 29.73
C ASP A 296 40.88 15.43 29.83
N ALA A 297 40.91 16.59 29.15
CA ALA A 297 41.31 17.89 29.71
C ALA A 297 41.30 19.03 28.67
N LEU A 298 40.51 20.07 28.99
CA LEU A 298 40.74 21.52 28.82
C LEU A 298 41.62 22.09 27.66
N TYR A 299 41.04 23.13 27.03
CA TYR A 299 41.54 24.09 26.02
C TYR A 299 41.50 23.65 24.55
#